data_AF-A0A7X8EGL2-F1
#
_entry.id   AF-A0A7X8EGL2-F1
#
_cell.length_a   1.000
_cell.length_b   1.000
_cell.length_c   1.000
_cell.angle_alpha   90.00
_cell.angle_beta   90.00
_cell.angle_gamma   90.00
#
_symmetry.space_group_name_H-M   'P 1'
#
loop_
_entity.id
_entity.type
_entity.pdbx_description
1 polymer ?
#
loop_
_entity_poly.entity_id
_entity_poly.type
_entity_poly.pdbx_seq_one_letter_code
_entity_poly.pdbx_strand_id
1 'polypeptide(L)'
;MSDALKHECGIAFIRLLKPLEYYHMKYGSWMYGINKIYLLMEKQRNRGQDGAGLACLKLDVPAGKRYISRVRSNSSRPIVDTFEMVRRPIEAVAERNKDLAFNPNYAIENFDFAGQLLLGHLRYGTFGKNDIENVHPVLRENNWKTKNLVLSGNFNLTNVDEMFEQLLSFGQHPKDYSDTVTILEKIGYRLDQMNERMIEEYKKEGYNKREISLLIEENFDLTTVLKRASENWDGGYVIAGMVGHGDAFVMRDPNGIRPASYYADDELIVVASERSVIQTVMNVPAERVSEIKPGHALIIKKSGEYIMPEINKPLERKSCSFERIYFSRGSDADIYKERKLLGELLTPQILKAIDNDTDNAVFSFIPNTAETAFYGMLKGIETHMLESKIEQIISRRGNLSNDELRAIINTRPRVEKIAIKDVKLRTFIADDSGRHDLVEHVYDVTYGTINPGVDRLVIIDDSIVRGTTLRRSILKILDRLSPAEIVVVSSSPQIRYPDCYGIDMAKLTEFIAFQAVINLLRETGNSSLINDIYRKCKEQQYKNRNEIVNYVKELYDPFTDDQVSEQIARILQPGIKSKVKVVYQTVENLHKACPNDTGDWYFTGNYPTPGGNKVVNTAFINYIEGRNVRAY
;
A
#
# COMPACT_ATOMS: atom_id res chain seq x y z
N MET A 1 -5.54 -15.71 7.05
CA MET A 1 -5.36 -14.29 6.71
C MET A 1 -6.77 -13.87 6.36
N SER A 2 -7.22 -12.67 6.71
CA SER A 2 -8.13 -11.97 5.80
C SER A 2 -7.64 -12.20 4.36
N ASP A 3 -8.54 -12.49 3.41
CA ASP A 3 -8.12 -12.88 2.04
C ASP A 3 -7.00 -11.96 1.58
N ALA A 4 -5.79 -12.50 1.39
CA ALA A 4 -4.57 -11.70 1.37
C ALA A 4 -4.77 -10.53 0.42
N LEU A 5 -4.95 -9.33 0.97
CA LEU A 5 -5.09 -8.13 0.17
C LEU A 5 -3.76 -7.97 -0.55
N LYS A 6 -3.81 -8.30 -1.83
CA LYS A 6 -2.73 -8.07 -2.77
C LYS A 6 -2.68 -6.55 -2.97
N HIS A 7 -1.47 -6.02 -3.16
CA HIS A 7 -1.21 -4.66 -3.67
C HIS A 7 -0.80 -3.59 -2.67
N GLU A 8 0.44 -3.18 -2.86
CA GLU A 8 0.89 -1.82 -3.14
C GLU A 8 2.29 -1.98 -3.73
N CYS A 9 2.70 -1.12 -4.66
CA CYS A 9 4.08 -1.13 -5.14
C CYS A 9 4.98 -0.38 -4.16
N GLY A 10 6.23 -0.83 -4.00
CA GLY A 10 7.25 -0.14 -3.21
C GLY A 10 8.21 0.61 -4.13
N ILE A 11 8.60 1.82 -3.74
CA ILE A 11 9.66 2.58 -4.43
C ILE A 11 10.85 2.70 -3.49
N ALA A 12 12.06 2.62 -4.04
CA ALA A 12 13.29 2.98 -3.37
C ALA A 12 14.14 3.83 -4.31
N PHE A 13 14.59 5.00 -3.86
CA PHE A 13 15.45 5.87 -4.65
C PHE A 13 16.65 6.31 -3.82
N ILE A 14 17.82 6.38 -4.46
CA ILE A 14 19.06 6.90 -3.87
C ILE A 14 19.74 7.83 -4.88
N ARG A 15 20.13 9.03 -4.41
CA ARG A 15 21.11 9.92 -5.06
C ARG A 15 22.34 10.03 -4.16
N LEU A 16 23.50 9.60 -4.64
CA LEU A 16 24.79 9.75 -3.97
C LEU A 16 25.44 11.10 -4.32
N LEU A 17 25.53 12.04 -3.37
CA LEU A 17 26.06 13.40 -3.55
C LEU A 17 27.60 13.48 -3.59
N LYS A 18 28.28 12.35 -3.35
CA LYS A 18 29.75 12.21 -3.41
C LYS A 18 30.15 11.22 -4.51
N PRO A 19 31.39 11.27 -5.02
CA PRO A 19 31.86 10.30 -6.00
C PRO A 19 32.05 8.91 -5.36
N LEU A 20 32.11 7.83 -6.15
CA LEU A 20 32.11 6.46 -5.62
C LEU A 20 33.36 6.14 -4.79
N GLU A 21 34.46 6.81 -5.07
CA GLU A 21 35.73 6.77 -4.33
C GLU A 21 35.53 7.17 -2.87
N TYR A 22 34.72 8.20 -2.61
CA TYR A 22 34.41 8.65 -1.25
C TYR A 22 33.78 7.52 -0.44
N TYR A 23 32.79 6.84 -1.02
CA TYR A 23 32.11 5.73 -0.35
C TYR A 23 33.01 4.52 -0.17
N HIS A 24 33.90 4.25 -1.13
CA HIS A 24 34.90 3.21 -0.99
C HIS A 24 35.85 3.50 0.18
N MET A 25 36.35 4.72 0.29
CA MET A 25 37.25 5.12 1.39
C MET A 25 36.54 5.14 2.75
N LYS A 26 35.32 5.68 2.82
CA LYS A 26 34.58 5.85 4.09
C LYS A 26 33.91 4.56 4.56
N TYR A 27 33.32 3.80 3.65
CA TYR A 27 32.48 2.62 3.96
C TYR A 27 33.08 1.29 3.48
N GLY A 28 34.27 1.30 2.89
CA GLY A 28 34.99 0.11 2.43
C GLY A 28 34.52 -0.48 1.11
N SER A 29 33.56 0.16 0.42
CA SER A 29 33.07 -0.32 -0.89
C SER A 29 32.44 0.79 -1.74
N TRP A 30 32.76 0.79 -3.04
CA TRP A 30 32.07 1.66 -4.01
C TRP A 30 30.59 1.24 -4.20
N MET A 31 30.25 0.00 -3.82
CA MET A 31 28.90 -0.56 -3.92
C MET A 31 27.97 -0.08 -2.80
N TYR A 32 28.36 0.90 -1.98
CA TYR A 32 27.55 1.42 -0.87
C TYR A 32 26.10 1.71 -1.29
N GLY A 33 25.90 2.42 -2.41
CA GLY A 33 24.57 2.71 -2.95
C GLY A 33 23.77 1.44 -3.31
N ILE A 34 24.42 0.47 -3.97
CA ILE A 34 23.81 -0.82 -4.35
C ILE A 34 23.36 -1.58 -3.09
N ASN A 35 24.21 -1.64 -2.08
CA ASN A 35 23.93 -2.32 -0.82
C ASN A 35 22.78 -1.63 -0.07
N LYS A 36 22.75 -0.29 -0.04
CA LYS A 36 21.67 0.46 0.59
C LYS A 36 20.34 0.27 -0.15
N ILE A 37 20.32 0.33 -1.48
CA ILE A 37 19.06 0.15 -2.22
C ILE A 37 18.55 -1.29 -2.14
N TYR A 38 19.44 -2.29 -2.08
CA TYR A 38 19.06 -3.68 -1.75
C TYR A 38 18.31 -3.76 -0.43
N LEU A 39 18.86 -3.15 0.62
CA LEU A 39 18.24 -3.15 1.94
C LEU A 39 16.90 -2.39 1.95
N LEU A 40 16.80 -1.25 1.26
CA LEU A 40 15.54 -0.50 1.11
C LEU A 40 14.45 -1.35 0.44
N MET A 41 14.82 -2.13 -0.58
CA MET A 41 13.89 -3.01 -1.29
C MET A 41 13.51 -4.23 -0.45
N GLU A 42 14.45 -4.92 0.19
CA GLU A 42 14.15 -6.05 1.09
C GLU A 42 13.25 -5.65 2.26
N LYS A 43 13.49 -4.47 2.84
CA LYS A 43 12.65 -3.89 3.89
C LYS A 43 11.32 -3.35 3.36
N GLN A 44 11.03 -3.42 2.07
CA GLN A 44 9.71 -3.09 1.50
C GLN A 44 9.03 -4.30 0.85
N ARG A 45 9.46 -5.53 1.14
CA ARG A 45 8.86 -6.76 0.57
C ARG A 45 7.36 -6.95 0.89
N ASN A 46 6.82 -6.24 1.88
CA ASN A 46 5.37 -6.16 2.12
C ASN A 46 4.63 -5.40 1.00
N ARG A 47 5.33 -4.58 0.21
CA ARG A 47 4.84 -3.77 -0.92
C ARG A 47 5.25 -4.34 -2.29
N GLY A 48 5.31 -5.65 -2.43
CA GLY A 48 5.54 -6.28 -3.74
C GLY A 48 6.41 -7.52 -3.66
N GLN A 49 5.87 -8.61 -4.24
CA GLN A 49 6.53 -9.91 -4.31
C GLN A 49 6.46 -10.53 -5.71
N ASP A 50 5.70 -9.93 -6.63
CA ASP A 50 5.46 -10.47 -7.97
C ASP A 50 6.51 -10.00 -8.98
N GLY A 51 7.16 -8.86 -8.72
CA GLY A 51 8.28 -8.39 -9.53
C GLY A 51 9.14 -7.37 -8.82
N ALA A 52 10.34 -7.17 -9.33
CA ALA A 52 11.29 -6.18 -8.85
C ALA A 52 12.14 -5.67 -10.02
N GLY A 53 12.57 -4.43 -9.94
CA GLY A 53 13.51 -3.88 -10.91
C GLY A 53 14.40 -2.83 -10.28
N LEU A 54 15.53 -2.61 -10.93
CA LEU A 54 16.53 -1.63 -10.54
C LEU A 54 17.04 -0.93 -11.80
N ALA A 55 17.05 0.40 -11.76
CA ALA A 55 17.72 1.23 -12.73
C ALA A 55 18.88 2.00 -12.07
N CYS A 56 19.93 2.23 -12.83
CA CYS A 56 21.11 2.98 -12.42
C CYS A 56 21.42 4.04 -13.48
N LEU A 57 21.72 5.26 -13.04
CA LEU A 57 22.21 6.34 -13.88
C LEU A 57 23.57 6.81 -13.38
N LYS A 58 24.55 6.80 -14.29
CA LYS A 58 25.92 7.27 -14.08
C LYS A 58 26.05 8.72 -14.54
N LEU A 59 26.68 9.55 -13.71
CA LEU A 59 26.97 10.93 -14.04
C LEU A 59 28.29 11.06 -14.80
N ASP A 60 28.40 12.12 -15.60
CA ASP A 60 29.64 12.55 -16.28
C ASP A 60 30.29 11.49 -17.18
N VAL A 61 29.47 10.58 -17.72
CA VAL A 61 29.91 9.58 -18.69
C VAL A 61 30.16 10.21 -20.07
N PRO A 62 31.34 9.97 -20.69
CA PRO A 62 31.66 10.43 -22.05
C PRO A 62 30.68 9.89 -23.11
N ALA A 63 30.54 10.63 -24.22
CA ALA A 63 29.74 10.19 -25.36
C ALA A 63 30.23 8.82 -25.90
N GLY A 64 29.29 7.98 -26.33
CA GLY A 64 29.57 6.62 -26.81
C GLY A 64 29.65 5.55 -25.71
N LYS A 65 29.61 5.93 -24.42
CA LYS A 65 29.50 4.99 -23.30
C LYS A 65 28.07 4.96 -22.74
N ARG A 66 27.63 3.80 -22.25
CA ARG A 66 26.33 3.61 -21.60
C ARG A 66 26.32 4.30 -20.24
N TYR A 67 25.25 5.05 -19.96
CA TYR A 67 25.09 5.81 -18.71
C TYR A 67 23.76 5.52 -17.99
N ILE A 68 22.78 4.90 -18.64
CA ILE A 68 21.57 4.35 -18.00
C ILE A 68 21.57 2.84 -18.19
N SER A 69 21.39 2.10 -17.11
CA SER A 69 21.22 0.64 -17.13
C SER A 69 20.01 0.24 -16.31
N ARG A 70 19.36 -0.87 -16.69
CA ARG A 70 18.17 -1.39 -16.02
C ARG A 70 18.15 -2.91 -16.02
N VAL A 71 17.79 -3.50 -14.89
CA VAL A 71 17.45 -4.93 -14.75
C VAL A 71 16.07 -5.08 -14.12
N ARG A 72 15.37 -6.16 -14.47
CA ARG A 72 14.02 -6.47 -13.99
C ARG A 72 13.87 -7.97 -13.82
N SER A 73 13.07 -8.40 -12.85
CA SER A 73 12.67 -9.79 -12.65
C SER A 73 11.21 -9.88 -12.23
N ASN A 74 10.50 -10.86 -12.78
CA ASN A 74 9.15 -11.28 -12.41
C ASN A 74 9.13 -12.73 -11.90
N SER A 75 10.28 -13.22 -11.42
CA SER A 75 10.42 -14.58 -10.89
C SER A 75 9.75 -14.74 -9.52
N SER A 76 9.85 -15.94 -8.93
CA SER A 76 9.40 -16.20 -7.56
C SER A 76 10.27 -15.56 -6.46
N ARG A 77 11.46 -15.03 -6.81
CA ARG A 77 12.38 -14.32 -5.91
C ARG A 77 12.92 -13.06 -6.60
N PRO A 78 12.04 -12.12 -6.98
CA PRO A 78 12.42 -11.11 -7.97
C PRO A 78 13.49 -10.14 -7.47
N ILE A 79 13.51 -9.83 -6.16
CA ILE A 79 14.58 -8.98 -5.58
C ILE A 79 15.93 -9.69 -5.69
N VAL A 80 16.02 -10.93 -5.22
CA VAL A 80 17.26 -11.73 -5.25
C VAL A 80 17.80 -11.81 -6.67
N ASP A 81 16.96 -12.21 -7.63
CA ASP A 81 17.35 -12.35 -9.02
C ASP A 81 17.85 -11.03 -9.63
N THR A 82 17.18 -9.91 -9.32
CA THR A 82 17.59 -8.57 -9.78
C THR A 82 19.01 -8.23 -9.30
N PHE A 83 19.31 -8.49 -8.02
CA PHE A 83 20.64 -8.19 -7.47
C PHE A 83 21.69 -9.24 -7.83
N GLU A 84 21.31 -10.47 -8.17
CA GLU A 84 22.22 -11.46 -8.77
C GLU A 84 22.64 -11.02 -10.18
N MET A 85 21.72 -10.49 -11.00
CA MET A 85 22.05 -9.93 -12.32
C MET A 85 23.05 -8.77 -12.23
N VAL A 86 22.94 -7.94 -11.19
CA VAL A 86 23.86 -6.82 -10.92
C VAL A 86 25.22 -7.31 -10.41
N ARG A 87 25.24 -8.32 -9.53
CA ARG A 87 26.46 -8.81 -8.89
C ARG A 87 27.28 -9.75 -9.76
N ARG A 88 26.65 -10.55 -10.62
CA ARG A 88 27.35 -11.57 -11.43
C ARG A 88 28.54 -11.02 -12.25
N PRO A 89 28.45 -9.87 -12.95
CA PRO A 89 29.61 -9.30 -13.65
C PRO A 89 30.74 -8.89 -12.70
N ILE A 90 30.41 -8.41 -11.49
CA ILE A 90 31.37 -7.97 -10.48
C ILE A 90 32.09 -9.19 -9.89
N GLU A 91 31.33 -10.22 -9.54
CA GLU A 91 31.84 -11.49 -9.00
C GLU A 91 32.78 -12.18 -10.00
N ALA A 92 32.42 -12.21 -11.29
CA ALA A 92 33.26 -12.77 -12.34
C ALA A 92 34.63 -12.08 -12.48
N VAL A 93 34.71 -10.77 -12.23
CA VAL A 93 35.99 -10.04 -12.17
C VAL A 93 36.68 -10.31 -10.84
N ALA A 94 35.95 -10.33 -9.72
CA ALA A 94 36.50 -10.53 -8.39
C ALA A 94 37.17 -11.91 -8.21
N GLU A 95 36.65 -12.94 -8.88
CA GLU A 95 37.25 -14.28 -8.95
C GLU A 95 38.64 -14.27 -9.62
N ARG A 96 38.86 -13.36 -10.56
CA ARG A 96 40.13 -13.23 -11.30
C ARG A 96 41.08 -12.23 -10.63
N ASN A 97 40.54 -11.11 -10.17
CA ASN A 97 41.26 -10.03 -9.51
C ASN A 97 40.32 -9.23 -8.60
N LYS A 98 40.41 -9.50 -7.30
CA LYS A 98 39.57 -8.87 -6.28
C LYS A 98 39.83 -7.37 -6.18
N ASP A 99 41.10 -6.94 -6.18
CA ASP A 99 41.45 -5.52 -6.05
C ASP A 99 40.90 -4.70 -7.22
N LEU A 100 40.90 -5.28 -8.43
CA LEU A 100 40.35 -4.65 -9.62
C LEU A 100 38.81 -4.54 -9.55
N ALA A 101 38.11 -5.60 -9.14
CA ALA A 101 36.65 -5.59 -9.03
C ALA A 101 36.13 -4.56 -8.00
N PHE A 102 36.91 -4.31 -6.95
CA PHE A 102 36.57 -3.34 -5.91
C PHE A 102 37.25 -1.98 -6.07
N ASN A 103 37.95 -1.74 -7.19
CA ASN A 103 38.48 -0.43 -7.54
C ASN A 103 37.37 0.48 -8.11
N PRO A 104 37.11 1.67 -7.52
CA PRO A 104 36.04 2.57 -7.97
C PRO A 104 36.18 3.04 -9.43
N ASN A 105 37.38 3.41 -9.86
CA ASN A 105 37.63 3.88 -11.24
C ASN A 105 37.35 2.77 -12.25
N TYR A 106 37.83 1.55 -11.97
CA TYR A 106 37.54 0.39 -12.81
C TYR A 106 36.03 0.11 -12.85
N ALA A 107 35.35 0.18 -11.71
CA ALA A 107 33.92 -0.08 -11.62
C ALA A 107 33.09 0.89 -12.47
N ILE A 108 33.37 2.20 -12.40
CA ILE A 108 32.67 3.23 -13.19
C ILE A 108 32.74 2.93 -14.69
N GLU A 109 33.90 2.46 -15.16
CA GLU A 109 34.13 2.18 -16.57
C GLU A 109 33.57 0.83 -17.04
N ASN A 110 33.56 -0.18 -16.17
CA ASN A 110 33.33 -1.58 -16.57
C ASN A 110 32.03 -2.20 -16.06
N PHE A 111 31.39 -1.63 -15.03
CA PHE A 111 30.16 -2.17 -14.45
C PHE A 111 28.98 -1.24 -14.65
N ASP A 112 27.91 -1.75 -15.27
CA ASP A 112 26.68 -1.02 -15.59
C ASP A 112 26.03 -0.31 -14.37
N PHE A 113 26.14 -0.90 -13.17
CA PHE A 113 25.51 -0.39 -11.94
C PHE A 113 26.45 0.39 -11.02
N ALA A 114 27.63 0.79 -11.49
CA ALA A 114 28.51 1.71 -10.79
C ALA A 114 28.12 3.18 -11.09
N GLY A 115 26.99 3.63 -10.52
CA GLY A 115 26.46 4.98 -10.73
C GLY A 115 25.89 5.62 -9.47
N GLN A 116 25.59 6.92 -9.58
CA GLN A 116 25.25 7.77 -8.44
C GLN A 116 23.73 7.93 -8.24
N LEU A 117 22.91 7.57 -9.22
CA LEU A 117 21.46 7.53 -9.06
C LEU A 117 20.98 6.09 -9.21
N LEU A 118 20.17 5.64 -8.26
CA LEU A 118 19.61 4.30 -8.22
C LEU A 118 18.11 4.40 -7.98
N LEU A 119 17.32 3.72 -8.80
CA LEU A 119 15.86 3.66 -8.69
C LEU A 119 15.40 2.20 -8.69
N GLY A 120 14.95 1.74 -7.53
CA GLY A 120 14.41 0.43 -7.28
C GLY A 120 12.88 0.46 -7.19
N HIS A 121 12.25 -0.60 -7.65
CA HIS A 121 10.81 -0.78 -7.55
C HIS A 121 10.45 -2.21 -7.19
N LEU A 122 9.42 -2.36 -6.37
CA LEU A 122 8.78 -3.62 -6.02
C LEU A 122 7.38 -3.60 -6.57
N ARG A 123 7.05 -4.59 -7.39
CA ARG A 123 5.74 -4.74 -8.00
C ARG A 123 4.93 -5.75 -7.23
N TYR A 124 3.71 -5.37 -6.93
CA TYR A 124 2.63 -6.31 -6.72
C TYR A 124 1.78 -6.35 -8.00
N GLY A 125 1.62 -7.53 -8.58
CA GLY A 125 0.86 -7.75 -9.79
C GLY A 125 -0.63 -7.64 -9.49
N THR A 126 -1.19 -6.46 -9.79
CA THR A 126 -2.63 -6.29 -9.85
C THR A 126 -3.13 -6.90 -11.16
N PHE A 127 -4.12 -7.80 -11.05
CA PHE A 127 -4.68 -8.68 -12.10
C PHE A 127 -4.16 -8.42 -13.53
N GLY A 128 -3.31 -9.33 -14.00
CA GLY A 128 -2.66 -9.33 -15.31
C GLY A 128 -1.66 -10.47 -15.35
N LYS A 129 -1.24 -10.93 -16.54
CA LYS A 129 -0.16 -11.92 -16.63
C LYS A 129 1.04 -11.37 -15.85
N ASN A 130 1.72 -12.24 -15.10
CA ASN A 130 2.97 -11.87 -14.44
C ASN A 130 4.05 -11.64 -15.52
N ASP A 131 3.97 -10.48 -16.17
CA ASP A 131 4.76 -10.10 -17.32
C ASP A 131 5.84 -9.10 -16.89
N ILE A 132 7.03 -9.30 -17.43
CA ILE A 132 8.19 -8.44 -17.22
C ILE A 132 7.96 -7.02 -17.74
N GLU A 133 7.10 -6.86 -18.75
CA GLU A 133 6.79 -5.54 -19.33
C GLU A 133 6.10 -4.62 -18.34
N ASN A 134 5.34 -5.19 -17.41
CA ASN A 134 4.67 -4.45 -16.34
C ASN A 134 5.58 -4.18 -15.13
N VAL A 135 6.82 -4.69 -15.11
CA VAL A 135 7.77 -4.48 -14.02
C VAL A 135 8.50 -3.15 -14.26
N HIS A 136 8.41 -2.25 -13.28
CA HIS A 136 9.17 -1.01 -13.24
C HIS A 136 10.62 -1.25 -12.75
N PRO A 137 11.56 -0.33 -13.03
CA PRO A 137 11.39 0.93 -13.76
C PRO A 137 11.13 0.76 -15.26
N VAL A 138 10.35 1.64 -15.89
CA VAL A 138 10.23 1.76 -17.36
C VAL A 138 11.21 2.81 -17.88
N LEU A 139 11.61 2.71 -19.15
CA LEU A 139 12.62 3.57 -19.77
C LEU A 139 12.10 4.08 -21.12
N ARG A 140 12.24 5.40 -21.34
CA ARG A 140 12.09 6.09 -22.62
C ARG A 140 13.46 6.59 -23.06
N GLU A 141 13.90 6.18 -24.24
CA GLU A 141 15.25 6.45 -24.75
C GLU A 141 15.27 7.54 -25.84
N ASN A 142 16.33 8.34 -25.85
CA ASN A 142 16.60 9.35 -26.85
C ASN A 142 18.12 9.61 -26.99
N ASN A 143 18.58 10.14 -28.11
CA ASN A 143 19.99 10.53 -28.27
C ASN A 143 20.38 11.76 -27.44
N TRP A 144 19.42 12.59 -27.03
CA TRP A 144 19.64 13.69 -26.10
C TRP A 144 19.38 13.25 -24.65
N LYS A 145 20.39 13.35 -23.78
CA LYS A 145 20.31 12.93 -22.36
C LYS A 145 19.09 13.53 -21.66
N THR A 146 18.82 14.80 -21.91
CA THR A 146 17.71 15.60 -21.36
C THR A 146 16.30 15.18 -21.84
N LYS A 147 16.21 14.25 -22.81
CA LYS A 147 14.95 13.66 -23.30
C LYS A 147 14.78 12.18 -22.90
N ASN A 148 15.79 11.59 -22.25
CA ASN A 148 15.70 10.25 -21.69
C ASN A 148 14.99 10.29 -20.33
N LEU A 149 14.12 9.31 -20.07
CA LEU A 149 13.36 9.24 -18.82
C LEU A 149 13.28 7.80 -18.32
N VAL A 150 13.73 7.58 -17.09
CA VAL A 150 13.43 6.38 -16.31
C VAL A 150 12.27 6.72 -15.37
N LEU A 151 11.29 5.83 -15.25
CA LEU A 151 10.10 6.05 -14.42
C LEU A 151 9.77 4.80 -13.60
N SER A 152 9.36 4.99 -12.36
CA SER A 152 8.71 3.97 -11.54
C SER A 152 7.69 4.64 -10.63
N GLY A 153 6.71 3.90 -10.14
CA GLY A 153 5.81 4.48 -9.17
C GLY A 153 4.81 3.50 -8.57
N ASN A 154 4.22 3.93 -7.47
CA ASN A 154 3.04 3.34 -6.86
C ASN A 154 1.86 4.26 -7.21
N PHE A 155 1.14 3.93 -8.26
CA PHE A 155 0.08 4.76 -8.78
C PHE A 155 -1.07 3.94 -9.34
N ASN A 156 -2.24 4.55 -9.38
CA ASN A 156 -3.35 4.15 -10.23
C ASN A 156 -4.11 5.42 -10.63
N LEU A 157 -4.24 5.65 -11.93
CA LEU A 157 -5.03 6.76 -12.46
C LEU A 157 -6.45 6.28 -12.78
N THR A 158 -7.46 7.07 -12.42
CA THR A 158 -8.89 6.78 -12.62
C THR A 158 -9.43 7.35 -13.93
N ASN A 159 -8.62 8.16 -14.63
CA ASN A 159 -8.98 8.82 -15.88
C ASN A 159 -8.00 8.50 -17.03
N VAL A 160 -7.50 7.27 -17.09
CA VAL A 160 -6.59 6.81 -18.15
C VAL A 160 -7.19 7.02 -19.53
N ASP A 161 -8.51 6.85 -19.68
CA ASP A 161 -9.24 7.11 -20.94
C ASP A 161 -9.05 8.54 -21.43
N GLU A 162 -9.29 9.52 -20.57
CA GLU A 162 -9.13 10.93 -20.91
C GLU A 162 -7.67 11.27 -21.22
N MET A 163 -6.74 10.71 -20.43
CA MET A 163 -5.31 10.98 -20.61
C MET A 163 -4.77 10.34 -21.90
N PHE A 164 -5.30 9.19 -22.29
CA PHE A 164 -4.97 8.54 -23.55
C PHE A 164 -5.49 9.34 -24.75
N GLU A 165 -6.75 9.79 -24.71
CA GLU A 165 -7.32 10.67 -25.76
C GLU A 165 -6.53 11.98 -25.89
N GLN A 166 -6.06 12.56 -24.77
CA GLN A 166 -5.16 13.73 -24.82
C GLN A 166 -3.86 13.42 -25.58
N LEU A 167 -3.22 12.28 -25.35
CA LEU A 167 -2.02 11.87 -26.09
C LEU A 167 -2.31 11.72 -27.59
N LEU A 168 -3.45 11.12 -27.96
CA LEU A 168 -3.86 11.01 -29.35
C LEU A 168 -4.08 12.38 -29.99
N SER A 169 -4.69 13.33 -29.26
CA SER A 169 -4.88 14.71 -29.73
C SER A 169 -3.57 15.47 -29.94
N PHE A 170 -2.49 15.08 -29.24
CA PHE A 170 -1.15 15.61 -29.48
C PHE A 170 -0.46 14.97 -30.70
N GLY A 171 -1.13 14.04 -31.38
CA GLY A 171 -0.60 13.28 -32.51
C GLY A 171 0.31 12.12 -32.11
N GLN A 172 0.29 11.70 -30.84
CA GLN A 172 1.06 10.54 -30.39
C GLN A 172 0.35 9.23 -30.71
N HIS A 173 1.13 8.14 -30.77
CA HIS A 173 0.63 6.78 -30.93
C HIS A 173 1.13 5.91 -29.77
N PRO A 174 0.50 5.99 -28.57
CA PRO A 174 0.93 5.22 -27.42
C PRO A 174 0.84 3.72 -27.70
N LYS A 175 1.86 2.97 -27.30
CA LYS A 175 1.98 1.53 -27.60
C LYS A 175 0.99 0.63 -26.84
N ASP A 176 0.40 1.16 -25.77
CA ASP A 176 -0.46 0.41 -24.86
C ASP A 176 -1.42 1.37 -24.15
N TYR A 177 -2.60 0.85 -23.82
CA TYR A 177 -3.61 1.55 -23.04
C TYR A 177 -3.41 1.20 -21.55
N SER A 178 -2.45 1.88 -20.92
CA SER A 178 -2.14 1.69 -19.51
C SER A 178 -1.68 2.98 -18.84
N ASP A 179 -1.94 3.11 -17.54
CA ASP A 179 -1.52 4.23 -16.71
C ASP A 179 0.00 4.51 -16.82
N THR A 180 0.80 3.45 -16.84
CA THR A 180 2.26 3.51 -16.92
C THR A 180 2.71 4.14 -18.24
N VAL A 181 2.16 3.69 -19.38
CA VAL A 181 2.51 4.25 -20.69
C VAL A 181 2.01 5.69 -20.79
N THR A 182 0.78 5.95 -20.34
CA THR A 182 0.21 7.30 -20.38
C THR A 182 1.02 8.29 -19.55
N ILE A 183 1.45 7.94 -18.34
CA ILE A 183 2.32 8.77 -17.50
C ILE A 183 3.68 8.98 -18.17
N LEU A 184 4.32 7.91 -18.63
CA LEU A 184 5.64 7.96 -19.27
C LEU A 184 5.65 8.90 -20.47
N GLU A 185 4.67 8.75 -21.37
CA GLU A 185 4.60 9.53 -22.60
C GLU A 185 4.14 10.98 -22.35
N LYS A 186 3.27 11.24 -21.36
CA LYS A 186 2.92 12.62 -21.00
C LYS A 186 4.12 13.39 -20.44
N ILE A 187 4.90 12.79 -19.53
CA ILE A 187 6.12 13.42 -19.04
C ILE A 187 7.13 13.53 -20.18
N GLY A 188 7.34 12.47 -20.97
CA GLY A 188 8.24 12.46 -22.13
C GLY A 188 7.93 13.57 -23.14
N TYR A 189 6.67 13.78 -23.46
CA TYR A 189 6.22 14.86 -24.33
C TYR A 189 6.55 16.25 -23.77
N ARG A 190 6.33 16.48 -22.48
CA ARG A 190 6.66 17.75 -21.84
C ARG A 190 8.17 17.97 -21.72
N LEU A 191 8.96 16.89 -21.53
CA LEU A 191 10.42 16.94 -21.60
C LEU A 191 10.88 17.39 -22.99
N ASP A 192 10.31 16.81 -24.05
CA ASP A 192 10.66 17.15 -25.42
C ASP A 192 10.35 18.62 -25.75
N GLN A 193 9.17 19.10 -25.36
CA GLN A 193 8.78 20.51 -25.53
C GLN A 193 9.69 21.48 -24.76
N MET A 194 10.06 21.13 -23.52
CA MET A 194 10.97 21.97 -22.73
C MET A 194 12.34 22.07 -23.41
N ASN A 195 12.87 20.93 -23.89
CA ASN A 195 14.12 20.90 -24.63
C ASN A 195 14.06 21.79 -25.89
N GLU A 196 13.02 21.64 -26.70
CA GLU A 196 12.87 22.42 -27.94
C GLU A 196 12.80 23.91 -27.67
N ARG A 197 12.03 24.31 -26.65
CA ARG A 197 11.95 25.70 -26.19
C ARG A 197 13.32 26.25 -25.79
N MET A 198 14.06 25.54 -24.94
CA MET A 198 15.37 26.00 -24.47
C MET A 198 16.41 26.04 -25.61
N ILE A 199 16.34 25.11 -26.57
CA ILE A 199 17.19 25.15 -27.78
C ILE A 199 16.94 26.44 -28.56
N GLU A 200 15.68 26.83 -28.76
CA GLU A 200 15.34 28.06 -29.47
C GLU A 200 15.78 29.32 -28.72
N GLU A 201 15.60 29.35 -27.40
CA GLU A 201 16.02 30.44 -26.52
C GLU A 201 17.55 30.65 -26.61
N TYR A 202 18.35 29.63 -26.32
CA TYR A 202 19.81 29.75 -26.37
C TYR A 202 20.37 29.94 -27.78
N LYS A 203 19.69 29.44 -28.82
CA LYS A 203 20.08 29.73 -30.20
C LYS A 203 19.93 31.22 -30.53
N LYS A 204 18.90 31.89 -30.00
CA LYS A 204 18.72 33.36 -30.16
C LYS A 204 19.79 34.15 -29.42
N GLU A 205 20.31 33.60 -28.32
CA GLU A 205 21.42 34.18 -27.55
C GLU A 205 22.80 33.95 -28.21
N GLY A 206 22.87 33.15 -29.28
CA GLY A 206 24.08 32.97 -30.10
C GLY A 206 24.94 31.75 -29.74
N TYR A 207 24.48 30.89 -28.82
CA TYR A 207 25.20 29.67 -28.46
C TYR A 207 25.19 28.62 -29.58
N ASN A 208 26.27 27.85 -29.68
CA ASN A 208 26.35 26.74 -30.62
C ASN A 208 25.67 25.48 -30.06
N LYS A 209 25.39 24.49 -30.93
CA LYS A 209 24.65 23.28 -30.55
C LYS A 209 25.26 22.49 -29.39
N ARG A 210 26.59 22.48 -29.23
CA ARG A 210 27.26 21.76 -28.13
C ARG A 210 27.09 22.51 -26.81
N GLU A 211 27.26 23.83 -26.83
CA GLU A 211 27.04 24.70 -25.66
C GLU A 211 25.59 24.63 -25.19
N ILE A 212 24.64 24.73 -26.12
CA ILE A 212 23.20 24.61 -25.84
C ILE A 212 22.90 23.33 -25.07
N SER A 213 23.47 22.19 -25.49
CA SER A 213 23.23 20.92 -24.80
C SER A 213 23.65 20.97 -23.33
N LEU A 214 24.81 21.56 -23.03
CA LEU A 214 25.31 21.69 -21.65
C LEU A 214 24.46 22.67 -20.83
N LEU A 215 24.08 23.80 -21.42
CA LEU A 215 23.22 24.81 -20.78
C LEU A 215 21.83 24.27 -20.45
N ILE A 216 21.28 23.39 -21.29
CA ILE A 216 20.01 22.72 -21.03
C ILE A 216 20.16 21.75 -19.85
N GLU A 217 21.22 20.94 -19.81
CA GLU A 217 21.46 20.01 -18.70
C GLU A 217 21.54 20.74 -17.34
N GLU A 218 22.21 21.89 -17.31
CA GLU A 218 22.37 22.70 -16.09
C GLU A 218 21.05 23.36 -15.67
N ASN A 219 20.38 24.02 -16.61
CA ASN A 219 19.24 24.91 -16.32
C ASN A 219 17.87 24.25 -16.54
N PHE A 220 17.81 22.92 -16.66
CA PHE A 220 16.56 22.22 -16.96
C PHE A 220 15.47 22.47 -15.90
N ASP A 221 14.32 22.97 -16.32
CA ASP A 221 13.17 23.24 -15.45
C ASP A 221 12.22 22.04 -15.40
N LEU A 222 12.57 21.08 -14.56
CA LEU A 222 11.75 19.90 -14.32
C LEU A 222 10.43 20.23 -13.60
N THR A 223 10.35 21.33 -12.86
CA THR A 223 9.13 21.77 -12.16
C THR A 223 8.01 22.05 -13.16
N THR A 224 8.30 22.85 -14.19
CA THR A 224 7.32 23.18 -15.23
C THR A 224 6.93 21.95 -16.06
N VAL A 225 7.87 21.04 -16.34
CA VAL A 225 7.60 19.78 -17.04
C VAL A 225 6.58 18.94 -16.27
N LEU A 226 6.84 18.69 -14.98
CA LEU A 226 5.95 17.89 -14.14
C LEU A 226 4.58 18.54 -14.01
N LYS A 227 4.52 19.85 -13.76
CA LYS A 227 3.26 20.61 -13.63
C LYS A 227 2.38 20.48 -14.86
N ARG A 228 2.96 20.63 -16.06
CA ARG A 228 2.23 20.51 -17.33
C ARG A 228 1.91 19.06 -17.71
N ALA A 229 2.64 18.08 -17.19
CA ALA A 229 2.37 16.67 -17.43
C ALA A 229 1.21 16.18 -16.56
N SER A 230 1.15 16.62 -15.29
CA SER A 230 0.21 16.13 -14.29
C SER A 230 -1.09 16.93 -14.13
N GLU A 231 -1.24 18.06 -14.83
CA GLU A 231 -2.36 19.01 -14.67
C GLU A 231 -3.75 18.37 -14.59
N ASN A 232 -3.98 17.29 -15.36
CA ASN A 232 -5.28 16.61 -15.44
C ASN A 232 -5.27 15.18 -14.88
N TRP A 233 -4.28 14.80 -14.08
CA TRP A 233 -4.25 13.46 -13.50
C TRP A 233 -5.26 13.33 -12.37
N ASP A 234 -6.09 12.30 -12.42
CA ASP A 234 -7.03 11.91 -11.37
C ASP A 234 -6.62 10.52 -10.87
N GLY A 235 -6.43 10.37 -9.56
CA GLY A 235 -5.92 9.13 -8.99
C GLY A 235 -5.03 9.35 -7.77
N GLY A 236 -4.50 8.25 -7.23
CA GLY A 236 -3.51 8.25 -6.16
C GLY A 236 -2.16 7.83 -6.73
N TYR A 237 -1.10 8.58 -6.44
CA TYR A 237 0.20 8.33 -7.03
C TYR A 237 1.38 8.86 -6.21
N VAL A 238 2.43 8.04 -6.17
CA VAL A 238 3.81 8.49 -5.98
C VAL A 238 4.61 8.01 -7.19
N ILE A 239 5.23 8.95 -7.90
CA ILE A 239 5.99 8.68 -9.12
C ILE A 239 7.41 9.18 -8.92
N ALA A 240 8.38 8.28 -9.10
CA ALA A 240 9.80 8.58 -9.08
C ALA A 240 10.38 8.46 -10.49
N GLY A 241 11.22 9.41 -10.89
CA GLY A 241 11.88 9.36 -12.18
C GLY A 241 13.27 9.96 -12.19
N MET A 242 14.06 9.56 -13.20
CA MET A 242 15.40 10.06 -13.46
C MET A 242 15.47 10.50 -14.92
N VAL A 243 15.92 11.72 -15.17
CA VAL A 243 16.19 12.26 -16.50
C VAL A 243 17.64 11.98 -16.86
N GLY A 244 17.93 11.66 -18.12
CA GLY A 244 19.25 11.16 -18.52
C GLY A 244 20.44 12.08 -18.21
N HIS A 245 20.24 13.38 -18.05
CA HIS A 245 21.32 14.29 -17.67
C HIS A 245 21.69 14.26 -16.19
N GLY A 246 20.88 13.62 -15.34
CA GLY A 246 21.16 13.41 -13.92
C GLY A 246 20.21 14.10 -12.96
N ASP A 247 19.23 14.87 -13.45
CA ASP A 247 18.13 15.33 -12.60
C ASP A 247 17.18 14.17 -12.27
N ALA A 248 16.57 14.20 -11.10
CA ALA A 248 15.60 13.23 -10.65
C ALA A 248 14.44 13.92 -9.93
N PHE A 249 13.34 13.19 -9.80
CA PHE A 249 12.18 13.67 -9.06
C PHE A 249 11.45 12.53 -8.34
N VAL A 250 10.76 12.87 -7.25
CA VAL A 250 9.69 12.05 -6.69
C VAL A 250 8.49 12.95 -6.41
N MET A 251 7.38 12.68 -7.09
CA MET A 251 6.15 13.49 -7.05
C MET A 251 5.02 12.74 -6.36
N ARG A 252 4.24 13.44 -5.52
CA ARG A 252 3.11 12.89 -4.77
C ARG A 252 1.79 13.54 -5.19
N ASP A 253 0.72 12.76 -5.19
CA ASP A 253 -0.63 13.22 -5.56
C ASP A 253 -1.16 14.37 -4.67
N PRO A 254 -2.08 15.21 -5.18
CA PRO A 254 -2.59 16.39 -4.46
C PRO A 254 -3.34 16.10 -3.17
N ASN A 255 -3.95 14.92 -3.04
CA ASN A 255 -4.70 14.50 -1.86
C ASN A 255 -3.81 13.77 -0.83
N GLY A 256 -2.57 13.45 -1.19
CA GLY A 256 -1.64 12.69 -0.37
C GLY A 256 -2.07 11.25 -0.15
N ILE A 257 -2.80 10.64 -1.09
CA ILE A 257 -3.36 9.28 -1.00
C ILE A 257 -2.26 8.26 -0.76
N ARG A 258 -1.17 8.33 -1.53
CA ARG A 258 -0.04 7.39 -1.46
C ARG A 258 1.10 7.94 -0.60
N PRO A 259 1.73 7.12 0.28
CA PRO A 259 2.81 7.61 1.13
C PRO A 259 4.16 7.64 0.39
N ALA A 260 4.96 8.65 0.72
CA ALA A 260 6.36 8.74 0.34
C ALA A 260 7.13 9.53 1.38
N SER A 261 8.26 9.00 1.82
CA SER A 261 9.14 9.59 2.82
C SER A 261 10.54 9.75 2.25
N TYR A 262 11.25 10.79 2.67
CA TYR A 262 12.62 11.07 2.25
C TYR A 262 13.53 11.45 3.42
N TYR A 263 14.83 11.22 3.21
CA TYR A 263 15.92 11.64 4.07
C TYR A 263 17.05 12.19 3.21
N ALA A 264 17.69 13.27 3.68
CA ALA A 264 18.83 13.87 3.02
C ALA A 264 19.89 14.29 4.05
N ASP A 265 21.16 14.16 3.66
CA ASP A 265 22.33 14.72 4.34
C ASP A 265 23.36 15.20 3.31
N ASP A 266 24.59 15.45 3.75
CA ASP A 266 25.70 15.92 2.91
C ASP A 266 26.26 14.84 1.97
N GLU A 267 25.88 13.57 2.17
CA GLU A 267 26.33 12.45 1.38
C GLU A 267 25.29 11.97 0.38
N LEU A 268 24.02 11.93 0.76
CA LEU A 268 23.00 11.26 -0.06
C LEU A 268 21.60 11.79 0.17
N ILE A 269 20.74 11.50 -0.79
CA ILE A 269 19.28 11.68 -0.69
C ILE A 269 18.62 10.33 -0.94
N VAL A 270 17.72 9.93 -0.06
CA VAL A 270 16.97 8.66 -0.11
C VAL A 270 15.48 8.93 -0.10
N VAL A 271 14.73 8.18 -0.88
CA VAL A 271 13.27 8.13 -0.82
C VAL A 271 12.79 6.68 -0.73
N ALA A 272 11.79 6.43 0.09
CA ALA A 272 11.09 5.15 0.19
C ALA A 272 9.59 5.36 0.41
N SER A 273 8.77 4.34 0.16
CA SER A 273 7.33 4.40 0.42
C SER A 273 7.02 4.46 1.93
N GLU A 274 7.90 3.92 2.78
CA GLU A 274 7.73 3.89 4.24
C GLU A 274 8.87 4.58 5.00
N ARG A 275 8.52 5.39 6.01
CA ARG A 275 9.47 6.04 6.90
C ARG A 275 10.37 5.05 7.66
N SER A 276 9.78 4.02 8.26
CA SER A 276 10.49 3.02 9.08
C SER A 276 11.61 2.27 8.31
N VAL A 277 11.45 2.16 6.98
CA VAL A 277 12.45 1.57 6.09
C VAL A 277 13.70 2.45 6.02
N ILE A 278 13.52 3.76 5.85
CA ILE A 278 14.63 4.73 5.83
C ILE A 278 15.33 4.72 7.19
N GLN A 279 14.58 4.79 8.29
CA GLN A 279 15.15 4.76 9.64
C GLN A 279 16.05 3.54 9.86
N THR A 280 15.57 2.35 9.46
CA THR A 280 16.31 1.10 9.63
C THR A 280 17.56 1.05 8.74
N VAL A 281 17.45 1.44 7.48
CA VAL A 281 18.54 1.28 6.49
C VAL A 281 19.61 2.37 6.64
N MET A 282 19.19 3.58 7.00
CA MET A 282 20.07 4.73 7.19
C MET A 282 20.54 4.89 8.63
N ASN A 283 19.96 4.14 9.57
CA ASN A 283 20.24 4.23 11.00
C ASN A 283 20.02 5.66 11.54
N VAL A 284 18.85 6.21 11.26
CA VAL A 284 18.46 7.58 11.63
C VAL A 284 17.17 7.59 12.45
N PRO A 285 17.01 8.56 13.36
CA PRO A 285 15.78 8.68 14.15
C PRO A 285 14.63 9.22 13.28
N ALA A 286 13.39 9.04 13.76
CA ALA A 286 12.18 9.32 12.97
C ALA A 286 12.07 10.79 12.52
N GLU A 287 12.56 11.70 13.35
CA GLU A 287 12.46 13.15 13.19
C GLU A 287 13.33 13.65 12.02
N ARG A 288 14.31 12.86 11.58
CA ARG A 288 15.13 13.17 10.40
C ARG A 288 14.51 12.73 9.08
N VAL A 289 13.40 11.97 9.13
CA VAL A 289 12.72 11.48 7.94
C VAL A 289 11.43 12.26 7.76
N SER A 290 11.29 12.90 6.60
CA SER A 290 10.15 13.77 6.29
C SER A 290 9.27 13.16 5.19
N GLU A 291 7.98 13.46 5.19
CA GLU A 291 7.11 13.10 4.07
C GLU A 291 7.29 14.05 2.88
N ILE A 292 7.14 13.52 1.67
CA ILE A 292 6.89 14.36 0.49
C ILE A 292 5.48 14.93 0.63
N LYS A 293 5.33 16.25 0.51
CA LYS A 293 4.05 16.94 0.72
C LYS A 293 3.05 16.61 -0.41
N PRO A 294 1.73 16.55 -0.12
CA PRO A 294 0.71 16.41 -1.16
C PRO A 294 0.84 17.49 -2.24
N GLY A 295 0.71 17.10 -3.51
CA GLY A 295 0.81 18.01 -4.67
C GLY A 295 2.22 18.54 -4.97
N HIS A 296 3.24 18.12 -4.23
CA HIS A 296 4.62 18.56 -4.41
C HIS A 296 5.47 17.46 -5.05
N ALA A 297 6.64 17.85 -5.56
CA ALA A 297 7.69 16.93 -5.97
C ALA A 297 9.01 17.28 -5.29
N LEU A 298 9.70 16.28 -4.76
CA LEU A 298 11.12 16.42 -4.42
C LEU A 298 11.91 16.38 -5.73
N ILE A 299 12.44 17.52 -6.16
CA ILE A 299 13.28 17.65 -7.36
C ILE A 299 14.74 17.69 -6.92
N ILE A 300 15.56 16.85 -7.53
CA ILE A 300 16.98 16.66 -7.19
C ILE A 300 17.78 16.93 -8.45
N LYS A 301 18.60 17.98 -8.43
CA LYS A 301 19.43 18.37 -9.56
C LYS A 301 20.67 17.48 -9.65
N LYS A 302 21.28 17.41 -10.83
CA LYS A 302 22.59 16.77 -11.06
C LYS A 302 23.64 17.26 -10.03
N SER A 303 23.64 18.55 -9.72
CA SER A 303 24.52 19.20 -8.73
C SER A 303 24.40 18.62 -7.31
N GLY A 304 23.29 17.95 -7.00
CA GLY A 304 22.96 17.49 -5.66
C GLY A 304 22.06 18.44 -4.88
N GLU A 305 21.81 19.64 -5.39
CA GLU A 305 20.79 20.54 -4.85
C GLU A 305 19.41 19.89 -4.98
N TYR A 306 18.59 20.04 -3.94
CA TYR A 306 17.21 19.57 -3.97
C TYR A 306 16.25 20.63 -3.46
N ILE A 307 15.06 20.66 -4.07
CA ILE A 307 13.95 21.54 -3.71
C ILE A 307 12.66 20.73 -3.67
N MET A 308 11.63 21.26 -3.01
CA MET A 308 10.30 20.65 -2.99
C MET A 308 9.24 21.68 -3.41
N PRO A 309 9.17 22.04 -4.70
CA PRO A 309 8.17 22.97 -5.20
C PRO A 309 6.76 22.34 -5.24
N GLU A 310 5.76 23.22 -5.23
CA GLU A 310 4.39 22.85 -5.57
C GLU A 310 4.29 22.53 -7.07
N ILE A 311 3.81 21.35 -7.41
CA ILE A 311 3.55 20.94 -8.79
C ILE A 311 2.08 21.13 -9.13
N ASN A 312 1.22 20.54 -8.30
CA ASN A 312 -0.23 20.66 -8.36
C ASN A 312 -0.71 21.28 -7.05
N LYS A 313 -1.76 22.11 -7.14
CA LYS A 313 -2.36 22.71 -5.95
C LYS A 313 -2.77 21.61 -4.96
N PRO A 314 -2.28 21.62 -3.71
CA PRO A 314 -2.70 20.64 -2.71
C PRO A 314 -4.22 20.67 -2.49
N LEU A 315 -4.82 19.50 -2.39
CA LEU A 315 -6.24 19.31 -2.09
C LEU A 315 -6.42 18.92 -0.61
N GLU A 316 -7.67 18.69 -0.20
CA GLU A 316 -7.94 18.13 1.12
C GLU A 316 -7.17 16.80 1.29
N ARG A 317 -6.39 16.70 2.38
CA ARG A 317 -5.62 15.50 2.68
C ARG A 317 -6.57 14.35 3.00
N LYS A 318 -6.54 13.32 2.16
CA LYS A 318 -7.30 12.07 2.31
C LYS A 318 -6.34 10.89 2.16
N SER A 319 -5.26 10.90 2.93
CA SER A 319 -4.28 9.82 2.94
C SER A 319 -4.93 8.48 3.30
N CYS A 320 -4.51 7.40 2.66
CA CYS A 320 -5.14 6.09 2.78
C CYS A 320 -5.14 5.56 4.22
N SER A 321 -6.32 5.40 4.85
CA SER A 321 -6.40 4.83 6.20
C SER A 321 -5.95 3.36 6.26
N PHE A 322 -6.03 2.63 5.15
CA PHE A 322 -5.65 1.21 5.06
C PHE A 322 -4.14 0.99 5.20
N GLU A 323 -3.34 2.03 4.92
CA GLU A 323 -1.91 2.04 5.24
C GLU A 323 -1.70 1.87 6.75
N ARG A 324 -2.51 2.56 7.56
CA ARG A 324 -2.44 2.51 9.02
C ARG A 324 -3.03 1.23 9.59
N ILE A 325 -4.14 0.75 9.02
CA ILE A 325 -4.82 -0.48 9.47
C ILE A 325 -3.95 -1.72 9.18
N TYR A 326 -3.39 -1.84 7.97
CA TYR A 326 -2.83 -3.10 7.49
C TYR A 326 -1.50 -2.99 6.72
N PHE A 327 -1.42 -2.18 5.66
CA PHE A 327 -0.34 -2.31 4.65
C PHE A 327 1.05 -1.90 5.13
N SER A 328 1.13 -0.75 5.79
CA SER A 328 2.41 -0.26 6.30
C SER A 328 2.87 -1.09 7.51
N ARG A 329 4.18 -1.06 7.76
CA ARG A 329 4.75 -1.80 8.88
C ARG A 329 4.30 -1.22 10.21
N GLY A 330 3.78 -2.08 11.09
CA GLY A 330 3.46 -1.73 12.47
C GLY A 330 4.67 -1.37 13.35
N SER A 331 5.90 -1.45 12.81
CA SER A 331 7.11 -0.98 13.51
C SER A 331 7.32 0.54 13.41
N ASP A 332 6.57 1.23 12.54
CA ASP A 332 6.53 2.69 12.56
C ASP A 332 5.82 3.17 13.84
N ALA A 333 6.40 4.16 14.52
CA ALA A 333 5.95 4.58 15.85
C ALA A 333 4.53 5.13 15.88
N ASP A 334 4.10 5.83 14.81
CA ASP A 334 2.76 6.40 14.74
C ASP A 334 1.76 5.27 14.45
N ILE A 335 2.06 4.43 13.46
CA ILE A 335 1.23 3.27 13.09
C ILE A 335 1.03 2.30 14.26
N TYR A 336 2.08 2.08 15.05
CA TYR A 336 1.99 1.23 16.24
C TYR A 336 0.97 1.78 17.25
N LYS A 337 1.03 3.08 17.53
CA LYS A 337 0.11 3.76 18.46
C LYS A 337 -1.31 3.77 17.90
N GLU A 338 -1.47 4.08 16.62
CA GLU A 338 -2.75 4.11 15.90
C GLU A 338 -3.42 2.73 15.95
N ARG A 339 -2.69 1.64 15.64
CA ARG A 339 -3.22 0.27 15.72
C ARG A 339 -3.63 -0.13 17.13
N LYS A 340 -2.85 0.24 18.15
CA LYS A 340 -3.26 0.02 19.54
C LYS A 340 -4.55 0.78 19.86
N LEU A 341 -4.66 2.04 19.43
CA LEU A 341 -5.87 2.81 19.68
C LEU A 341 -7.08 2.26 18.91
N LEU A 342 -6.90 1.75 17.69
CA LEU A 342 -7.95 1.03 16.95
C LEU A 342 -8.48 -0.18 17.72
N GLY A 343 -7.59 -0.97 18.32
CA GLY A 343 -7.99 -2.08 19.18
C GLY A 343 -8.73 -1.64 20.44
N GLU A 344 -8.21 -0.61 21.11
CA GLU A 344 -8.79 -0.08 22.36
C GLU A 344 -10.21 0.46 22.16
N LEU A 345 -10.44 1.17 21.06
CA LEU A 345 -11.73 1.78 20.73
C LEU A 345 -12.84 0.78 20.38
N LEU A 346 -12.51 -0.50 20.15
CA LEU A 346 -13.51 -1.56 19.93
C LEU A 346 -14.15 -2.08 21.23
N THR A 347 -13.60 -1.71 22.38
CA THR A 347 -13.99 -2.25 23.69
C THR A 347 -15.51 -2.19 23.94
N PRO A 348 -16.21 -1.06 23.72
CA PRO A 348 -17.66 -1.01 23.96
C PRO A 348 -18.45 -2.01 23.11
N GLN A 349 -18.12 -2.14 21.82
CA GLN A 349 -18.79 -3.07 20.92
C GLN A 349 -18.49 -4.53 21.26
N ILE A 350 -17.27 -4.82 21.70
CA ILE A 350 -16.88 -6.18 22.14
C ILE A 350 -17.65 -6.56 23.40
N LEU A 351 -17.69 -5.67 24.41
CA LEU A 351 -18.41 -5.92 25.67
C LEU A 351 -19.90 -6.13 25.41
N LYS A 352 -20.52 -5.33 24.53
CA LYS A 352 -21.90 -5.55 24.07
C LYS A 352 -22.06 -6.92 23.40
N ALA A 353 -21.12 -7.34 22.56
CA ALA A 353 -21.21 -8.62 21.84
C ALA A 353 -21.10 -9.84 22.75
N ILE A 354 -20.37 -9.75 23.86
CA ILE A 354 -20.23 -10.82 24.87
C ILE A 354 -21.16 -10.67 26.07
N ASP A 355 -22.15 -9.78 26.01
CA ASP A 355 -23.10 -9.51 27.10
C ASP A 355 -22.42 -9.06 28.42
N ASN A 356 -21.26 -8.38 28.33
CA ASN A 356 -20.35 -8.04 29.44
C ASN A 356 -19.81 -9.24 30.24
N ASP A 357 -19.96 -10.47 29.74
CA ASP A 357 -19.43 -11.68 30.38
C ASP A 357 -17.95 -11.87 30.06
N THR A 358 -17.08 -11.22 30.84
CA THR A 358 -15.63 -11.35 30.72
C THR A 358 -15.08 -12.65 31.32
N ASP A 359 -15.84 -13.32 32.18
CA ASP A 359 -15.40 -14.53 32.89
C ASP A 359 -15.38 -15.73 31.95
N ASN A 360 -16.41 -15.85 31.09
CA ASN A 360 -16.48 -16.89 30.07
C ASN A 360 -15.94 -16.44 28.71
N ALA A 361 -15.22 -15.31 28.63
CA ALA A 361 -14.58 -14.85 27.40
C ALA A 361 -13.11 -15.30 27.32
N VAL A 362 -12.67 -15.71 26.12
CA VAL A 362 -11.26 -15.94 25.81
C VAL A 362 -10.84 -15.02 24.67
N PHE A 363 -9.85 -14.18 24.91
CA PHE A 363 -9.38 -13.18 23.96
C PHE A 363 -8.15 -13.70 23.21
N SER A 364 -8.19 -13.66 21.88
CA SER A 364 -7.09 -14.06 20.99
C SER A 364 -7.05 -13.14 19.76
N PHE A 365 -6.08 -13.36 18.87
CA PHE A 365 -5.95 -12.67 17.59
C PHE A 365 -5.61 -13.64 16.46
N ILE A 366 -5.79 -13.20 15.21
CA ILE A 366 -5.34 -13.89 14.00
C ILE A 366 -3.94 -13.38 13.63
N PRO A 367 -2.89 -14.22 13.65
CA PRO A 367 -1.53 -13.75 13.35
C PRO A 367 -1.32 -13.36 11.87
N ASN A 368 -0.49 -12.37 11.54
CA ASN A 368 0.42 -11.62 12.44
C ASN A 368 0.03 -10.13 12.60
N THR A 369 -0.63 -9.51 11.63
CA THR A 369 -0.82 -8.04 11.58
C THR A 369 -1.74 -7.53 12.69
N ALA A 370 -2.74 -8.32 13.07
CA ALA A 370 -3.72 -7.96 14.11
C ALA A 370 -3.15 -7.90 15.53
N GLU A 371 -1.91 -8.38 15.76
CA GLU A 371 -1.29 -8.45 17.09
C GLU A 371 -1.21 -7.07 17.78
N THR A 372 -0.88 -6.01 17.04
CA THR A 372 -0.80 -4.66 17.64
C THR A 372 -2.16 -4.14 18.06
N ALA A 373 -3.20 -4.38 17.25
CA ALA A 373 -4.58 -4.06 17.61
C ALA A 373 -5.07 -4.90 18.79
N PHE A 374 -4.67 -6.17 18.86
CA PHE A 374 -4.96 -7.04 20.00
C PHE A 374 -4.44 -6.48 21.32
N TYR A 375 -3.21 -5.97 21.38
CA TYR A 375 -2.69 -5.32 22.60
C TYR A 375 -3.50 -4.09 22.99
N GLY A 376 -4.02 -3.35 22.01
CA GLY A 376 -4.96 -2.26 22.21
C GLY A 376 -6.29 -2.72 22.81
N MET A 377 -6.89 -3.74 22.20
CA MET A 377 -8.13 -4.37 22.65
C MET A 377 -7.99 -4.87 24.09
N LEU A 378 -6.90 -5.58 24.40
CA LEU A 378 -6.62 -6.09 25.74
C LEU A 378 -6.56 -4.96 26.77
N LYS A 379 -5.84 -3.88 26.47
CA LYS A 379 -5.77 -2.69 27.34
C LYS A 379 -7.17 -2.13 27.64
N GLY A 380 -8.03 -2.07 26.62
CA GLY A 380 -9.40 -1.59 26.79
C GLY A 380 -10.25 -2.51 27.67
N ILE A 381 -10.18 -3.83 27.47
CA ILE A 381 -10.85 -4.82 28.33
C ILE A 381 -10.32 -4.75 29.78
N GLU A 382 -9.00 -4.68 29.97
CA GLU A 382 -8.39 -4.53 31.30
C GLU A 382 -8.87 -3.27 32.02
N THR A 383 -9.01 -2.17 31.29
CA THR A 383 -9.52 -0.89 31.83
C THR A 383 -10.97 -1.06 32.29
N HIS A 384 -11.83 -1.69 31.50
CA HIS A 384 -13.21 -1.96 31.91
C HIS A 384 -13.28 -2.88 33.14
N MET A 385 -12.49 -3.95 33.16
CA MET A 385 -12.44 -4.86 34.31
C MET A 385 -11.90 -4.16 35.57
N LEU A 386 -10.96 -3.21 35.43
CA LEU A 386 -10.46 -2.41 36.55
C LEU A 386 -11.58 -1.55 37.15
N GLU A 387 -12.38 -0.87 36.33
CA GLU A 387 -13.53 -0.09 36.81
C GLU A 387 -14.55 -0.98 37.53
N SER A 388 -14.87 -2.15 36.95
CA SER A 388 -15.76 -3.12 37.61
C SER A 388 -15.22 -3.58 38.97
N LYS A 389 -13.91 -3.82 39.10
CA LYS A 389 -13.28 -4.16 40.39
C LYS A 389 -13.41 -3.03 41.40
N ILE A 390 -13.17 -1.80 40.99
CA ILE A 390 -13.28 -0.61 41.85
C ILE A 390 -14.72 -0.51 42.38
N GLU A 391 -15.73 -0.64 41.50
CA GLU A 391 -17.14 -0.63 41.88
C GLU A 391 -17.50 -1.76 42.86
N GLN A 392 -17.02 -2.99 42.62
CA GLN A 392 -17.24 -4.12 43.51
C GLN A 392 -16.63 -3.92 44.90
N ILE A 393 -15.45 -3.31 44.98
CA ILE A 393 -14.77 -3.01 46.25
C ILE A 393 -15.52 -1.89 47.00
N ILE A 394 -15.87 -0.81 46.31
CA ILE A 394 -16.55 0.35 46.92
C ILE A 394 -17.96 -0.03 47.41
N SER A 395 -18.73 -0.76 46.59
CA SER A 395 -20.11 -1.16 46.90
C SER A 395 -20.20 -2.02 48.16
N ARG A 396 -19.16 -2.80 48.48
CA ARG A 396 -19.11 -3.66 49.67
C ARG A 396 -18.62 -2.96 50.94
N ARG A 397 -18.27 -1.66 50.89
CA ARG A 397 -17.97 -0.77 52.04
C ARG A 397 -17.10 -1.38 53.16
N GLY A 398 -16.09 -2.18 52.82
CA GLY A 398 -15.18 -2.80 53.79
C GLY A 398 -15.66 -4.12 54.41
N ASN A 399 -16.80 -4.66 53.98
CA ASN A 399 -17.29 -6.00 54.37
C ASN A 399 -16.69 -7.14 53.52
N LEU A 400 -15.50 -6.94 52.96
CA LEU A 400 -14.79 -7.95 52.17
C LEU A 400 -13.78 -8.67 53.06
N SER A 401 -13.85 -10.00 53.09
CA SER A 401 -12.75 -10.81 53.61
C SER A 401 -11.49 -10.63 52.75
N ASN A 402 -10.32 -10.94 53.32
CA ASN A 402 -9.06 -10.90 52.57
C ASN A 402 -9.09 -11.81 51.33
N ASP A 403 -9.79 -12.94 51.39
CA ASP A 403 -9.88 -13.88 50.28
C ASP A 403 -10.81 -13.38 49.17
N GLU A 404 -11.94 -12.77 49.51
CA GLU A 404 -12.82 -12.12 48.53
C GLU A 404 -12.14 -10.91 47.87
N LEU A 405 -11.42 -10.09 48.65
CA LEU A 405 -10.66 -8.97 48.11
C LEU A 405 -9.58 -9.44 47.12
N ARG A 406 -8.85 -10.52 47.47
CA ARG A 406 -7.87 -11.14 46.55
C ARG A 406 -8.54 -11.69 45.31
N ALA A 407 -9.71 -12.33 45.44
CA ALA A 407 -10.44 -12.84 44.28
C ALA A 407 -10.78 -11.72 43.28
N ILE A 408 -11.31 -10.60 43.76
CA ILE A 408 -11.63 -9.42 42.92
C ILE A 408 -10.38 -8.84 42.27
N ILE A 409 -9.30 -8.64 43.04
CA ILE A 409 -8.05 -8.04 42.52
C ILE A 409 -7.43 -8.93 41.44
N ASN A 410 -7.46 -10.25 41.64
CA ASN A 410 -6.82 -11.23 40.76
C ASN A 410 -7.60 -11.54 39.48
N THR A 411 -8.86 -11.11 39.34
CA THR A 411 -9.62 -11.31 38.09
C THR A 411 -8.87 -10.66 36.93
N ARG A 412 -8.57 -11.41 35.87
CA ARG A 412 -7.88 -10.89 34.67
C ARG A 412 -8.58 -11.40 33.42
N PRO A 413 -8.49 -10.68 32.30
CA PRO A 413 -8.97 -11.20 31.03
C PRO A 413 -8.20 -12.48 30.71
N ARG A 414 -8.92 -13.54 30.33
CA ARG A 414 -8.32 -14.79 29.88
C ARG A 414 -7.83 -14.60 28.44
N VAL A 415 -6.52 -14.64 28.27
CA VAL A 415 -5.84 -14.41 27.00
C VAL A 415 -5.10 -15.66 26.60
N GLU A 416 -5.36 -16.14 25.40
CA GLU A 416 -4.72 -17.34 24.87
C GLU A 416 -4.25 -17.11 23.44
N LYS A 417 -3.10 -17.69 23.09
CA LYS A 417 -2.64 -17.74 21.70
C LYS A 417 -3.29 -18.93 21.03
N ILE A 418 -4.50 -18.74 20.50
CA ILE A 418 -5.29 -19.83 19.94
C ILE A 418 -4.91 -20.09 18.49
N ALA A 419 -5.02 -19.10 17.62
CA ALA A 419 -4.69 -19.28 16.21
C ALA A 419 -3.17 -19.25 16.00
N ILE A 420 -2.62 -20.32 15.45
CA ILE A 420 -1.21 -20.43 15.07
C ILE A 420 -1.14 -20.52 13.55
N LYS A 421 -0.21 -19.78 12.95
CA LYS A 421 -0.01 -19.80 11.50
C LYS A 421 1.27 -20.56 11.16
N ASP A 422 1.15 -21.67 10.44
CA ASP A 422 2.32 -22.37 9.90
C ASP A 422 2.67 -21.79 8.52
N VAL A 423 3.82 -21.11 8.45
CA VAL A 423 4.25 -20.34 7.28
C VAL A 423 4.93 -21.21 6.21
N LYS A 424 5.16 -22.52 6.47
CA LYS A 424 6.04 -23.35 5.63
C LYS A 424 5.36 -24.16 4.50
N LEU A 425 4.05 -24.14 4.35
CA LEU A 425 3.38 -24.82 3.23
C LEU A 425 3.42 -23.93 1.96
N ARG A 426 4.55 -23.96 1.23
CA ARG A 426 4.56 -23.55 -0.18
C ARG A 426 3.96 -24.70 -1.00
N THR A 427 2.91 -24.42 -1.75
CA THR A 427 2.23 -25.39 -2.60
C THR A 427 3.19 -25.90 -3.69
N PHE A 428 3.77 -27.07 -3.48
CA PHE A 428 4.36 -27.84 -4.57
C PHE A 428 3.21 -28.39 -5.40
N ILE A 429 3.16 -27.96 -6.67
CA ILE A 429 2.29 -28.42 -7.77
C ILE A 429 1.19 -29.40 -7.33
N ALA A 430 0.02 -28.85 -7.01
CA ALA A 430 -1.21 -29.62 -6.75
C ALA A 430 -2.32 -29.09 -7.66
N ASP A 431 -3.18 -30.00 -8.12
CA ASP A 431 -4.47 -29.70 -8.77
C ASP A 431 -5.31 -28.76 -7.88
N ASP A 432 -6.24 -27.99 -8.45
CA ASP A 432 -7.02 -26.96 -7.74
C ASP A 432 -7.79 -27.51 -6.53
N SER A 433 -8.10 -28.81 -6.55
CA SER A 433 -8.67 -29.58 -5.43
C SER A 433 -7.68 -29.77 -4.27
N GLY A 434 -6.44 -30.22 -4.52
CA GLY A 434 -5.40 -30.40 -3.49
C GLY A 434 -4.83 -29.09 -2.93
N ARG A 435 -4.94 -27.99 -3.69
CA ARG A 435 -4.58 -26.64 -3.22
C ARG A 435 -5.50 -26.15 -2.10
N HIS A 436 -6.77 -26.53 -2.13
CA HIS A 436 -7.74 -26.13 -1.11
C HIS A 436 -7.47 -26.79 0.24
N ASP A 437 -7.18 -28.09 0.27
CA ASP A 437 -6.83 -28.80 1.52
C ASP A 437 -5.56 -28.21 2.16
N LEU A 438 -4.53 -27.90 1.36
CA LEU A 438 -3.29 -27.30 1.87
C LEU A 438 -3.50 -25.89 2.46
N VAL A 439 -4.48 -25.12 1.96
CA VAL A 439 -4.83 -23.80 2.51
C VAL A 439 -5.64 -23.92 3.80
N GLU A 440 -6.51 -24.94 3.92
CA GLU A 440 -7.23 -25.24 5.17
C GLU A 440 -6.29 -25.64 6.32
N HIS A 441 -5.10 -26.17 6.02
CA HIS A 441 -4.06 -26.56 6.99
C HIS A 441 -2.99 -25.49 7.29
N VAL A 442 -3.13 -24.26 6.78
CA VAL A 442 -2.19 -23.14 7.11
C VAL A 442 -2.31 -22.71 8.58
N TYR A 443 -3.47 -22.96 9.18
CA TYR A 443 -3.75 -22.62 10.55
C TYR A 443 -3.79 -23.86 11.42
N ASP A 444 -3.29 -23.72 12.64
CA ASP A 444 -3.44 -24.67 13.74
C ASP A 444 -4.08 -23.95 14.93
N VAL A 445 -4.60 -24.73 15.89
CA VAL A 445 -5.21 -24.20 17.12
C VAL A 445 -4.61 -24.82 18.37
N THR A 446 -4.48 -24.01 19.42
CA THR A 446 -4.05 -24.50 20.73
C THR A 446 -5.21 -25.21 21.44
N TYR A 447 -5.24 -26.54 21.38
CA TYR A 447 -6.25 -27.37 22.04
C TYR A 447 -6.22 -27.25 23.58
N GLY A 448 -7.39 -27.40 24.21
CA GLY A 448 -7.52 -27.37 25.68
C GLY A 448 -7.58 -25.97 26.31
N THR A 449 -7.59 -24.92 25.50
CA THR A 449 -7.65 -23.51 25.94
C THR A 449 -9.07 -22.96 26.14
N ILE A 450 -10.07 -23.71 25.66
CA ILE A 450 -11.50 -23.34 25.63
C ILE A 450 -12.29 -24.43 26.35
N ASN A 451 -13.20 -24.02 27.23
CA ASN A 451 -14.23 -24.86 27.84
C ASN A 451 -15.37 -25.09 26.83
N PRO A 452 -15.55 -26.32 26.33
CA PRO A 452 -16.54 -26.61 25.29
C PRO A 452 -17.96 -26.25 25.71
N GLY A 453 -18.69 -25.54 24.85
CA GLY A 453 -20.09 -25.15 25.03
C GLY A 453 -20.33 -24.06 26.07
N VAL A 454 -19.28 -23.55 26.73
CA VAL A 454 -19.36 -22.50 27.76
C VAL A 454 -18.68 -21.22 27.28
N ASP A 455 -17.42 -21.32 26.87
CA ASP A 455 -16.63 -20.14 26.59
C ASP A 455 -17.02 -19.47 25.27
N ARG A 456 -16.98 -18.14 25.25
CA ARG A 456 -17.03 -17.31 24.04
C ARG A 456 -15.60 -16.99 23.59
N LEU A 457 -15.28 -17.33 22.36
CA LEU A 457 -13.99 -17.00 21.76
C LEU A 457 -14.07 -15.63 21.07
N VAL A 458 -13.35 -14.63 21.58
CA VAL A 458 -13.22 -13.31 20.98
C VAL A 458 -11.89 -13.25 20.21
N ILE A 459 -11.96 -13.14 18.89
CA ILE A 459 -10.77 -13.17 18.03
C ILE A 459 -10.70 -11.93 17.13
N ILE A 460 -9.62 -11.16 17.25
CA ILE A 460 -9.41 -9.96 16.42
C ILE A 460 -8.60 -10.26 15.15
N ASP A 461 -9.05 -9.68 14.04
CA ASP A 461 -8.34 -9.62 12.75
C ASP A 461 -8.19 -8.16 12.29
N ASP A 462 -7.31 -7.92 11.32
CA ASP A 462 -7.12 -6.59 10.75
C ASP A 462 -8.39 -6.08 10.05
N SER A 463 -8.95 -6.91 9.16
CA SER A 463 -10.05 -6.56 8.27
C SER A 463 -10.80 -7.80 7.76
N ILE A 464 -12.02 -7.62 7.25
CA ILE A 464 -12.78 -8.68 6.57
C ILE A 464 -13.20 -8.17 5.19
N VAL A 465 -12.60 -8.73 4.14
CA VAL A 465 -12.83 -8.31 2.74
C VAL A 465 -13.84 -9.24 2.06
N ARG A 466 -13.41 -10.42 1.61
CA ARG A 466 -14.28 -11.43 0.98
C ARG A 466 -14.83 -12.45 1.96
N GLY A 467 -14.16 -12.61 3.10
CA GLY A 467 -14.53 -13.53 4.17
C GLY A 467 -14.36 -15.00 3.80
N THR A 468 -13.74 -15.33 2.65
CA THR A 468 -13.65 -16.73 2.20
C THR A 468 -12.62 -17.49 3.01
N THR A 469 -11.44 -16.93 3.29
CA THR A 469 -10.47 -17.55 4.20
C THR A 469 -11.00 -17.67 5.62
N LEU A 470 -11.72 -16.65 6.10
CA LEU A 470 -12.35 -16.67 7.42
C LEU A 470 -13.38 -17.81 7.53
N ARG A 471 -14.31 -17.91 6.57
CA ARG A 471 -15.35 -18.95 6.51
C ARG A 471 -14.79 -20.35 6.29
N ARG A 472 -13.89 -20.51 5.32
CA ARG A 472 -13.46 -21.83 4.85
C ARG A 472 -12.40 -22.48 5.73
N SER A 473 -11.55 -21.68 6.39
CA SER A 473 -10.40 -22.20 7.12
C SER A 473 -10.44 -21.82 8.60
N ILE A 474 -10.49 -20.53 8.90
CA ILE A 474 -10.27 -20.03 10.27
C ILE A 474 -11.44 -20.41 11.19
N LEU A 475 -12.68 -20.10 10.81
CA LEU A 475 -13.83 -20.43 11.65
C LEU A 475 -14.00 -21.94 11.84
N LYS A 476 -13.76 -22.74 10.79
CA LYS A 476 -13.82 -24.20 10.89
C LYS A 476 -12.80 -24.76 11.90
N ILE A 477 -11.58 -24.23 11.92
CA ILE A 477 -10.56 -24.73 12.84
C ILE A 477 -10.83 -24.27 14.27
N LEU A 478 -11.29 -23.03 14.47
CA LEU A 478 -11.70 -22.52 15.78
C LEU A 478 -12.90 -23.31 16.35
N ASP A 479 -13.86 -23.69 15.51
CA ASP A 479 -15.03 -24.50 15.91
C ASP A 479 -14.65 -25.88 16.47
N ARG A 480 -13.45 -26.40 16.16
CA ARG A 480 -12.95 -27.66 16.74
C ARG A 480 -12.77 -27.58 18.26
N LEU A 481 -12.56 -26.37 18.79
CA LEU A 481 -12.50 -26.11 20.22
C LEU A 481 -13.89 -26.11 20.88
N SER A 482 -14.96 -26.16 20.08
CA SER A 482 -16.36 -26.15 20.50
C SER A 482 -16.75 -24.99 21.42
N PRO A 483 -16.37 -23.73 21.13
CA PRO A 483 -16.86 -22.59 21.92
C PRO A 483 -18.38 -22.46 21.84
N ALA A 484 -19.01 -21.81 22.82
CA ALA A 484 -20.43 -21.48 22.74
C ALA A 484 -20.73 -20.50 21.60
N GLU A 485 -19.82 -19.54 21.41
CA GLU A 485 -19.90 -18.48 20.40
C GLU A 485 -18.50 -18.03 19.98
N ILE A 486 -18.33 -17.68 18.70
CA ILE A 486 -17.13 -17.07 18.14
C ILE A 486 -17.48 -15.63 17.76
N VAL A 487 -16.85 -14.67 18.44
CA VAL A 487 -16.95 -13.24 18.15
C VAL A 487 -15.72 -12.82 17.34
N VAL A 488 -15.91 -12.62 16.03
CA VAL A 488 -14.87 -12.09 15.16
C VAL A 488 -14.86 -10.57 15.25
N VAL A 489 -13.73 -9.99 15.61
CA VAL A 489 -13.55 -8.54 15.76
C VAL A 489 -12.68 -8.04 14.61
N SER A 490 -13.16 -7.09 13.83
CA SER A 490 -12.39 -6.44 12.76
C SER A 490 -11.88 -5.09 13.23
N SER A 491 -10.56 -4.87 13.20
CA SER A 491 -9.96 -3.56 13.51
C SER A 491 -10.26 -2.48 12.46
N SER A 492 -10.73 -2.89 11.28
CA SER A 492 -11.26 -2.01 10.24
C SER A 492 -12.79 -1.91 10.29
N PRO A 493 -13.38 -0.81 9.79
CA PRO A 493 -14.77 -0.77 9.38
C PRO A 493 -15.10 -1.74 8.24
N GLN A 494 -16.39 -1.84 7.93
CA GLN A 494 -16.91 -2.70 6.86
C GLN A 494 -16.45 -2.19 5.49
N ILE A 495 -15.76 -3.04 4.73
CA ILE A 495 -15.32 -2.73 3.36
C ILE A 495 -16.51 -2.88 2.42
N ARG A 496 -17.02 -1.74 1.93
CA ARG A 496 -18.28 -1.61 1.17
C ARG A 496 -18.08 -1.23 -0.29
N TYR A 497 -16.99 -0.56 -0.62
CA TYR A 497 -16.74 0.03 -1.94
C TYR A 497 -15.36 -0.33 -2.46
N PRO A 498 -15.17 -0.33 -3.80
CA PRO A 498 -13.90 -0.68 -4.39
C PRO A 498 -12.79 0.35 -4.13
N ASP A 499 -11.54 -0.09 -4.21
CA ASP A 499 -10.40 0.81 -4.29
C ASP A 499 -9.98 1.01 -5.75
N CYS A 500 -9.68 2.27 -6.09
CA CYS A 500 -9.21 2.68 -7.41
C CYS A 500 -7.91 3.49 -7.33
N TYR A 501 -7.18 3.39 -6.22
CA TYR A 501 -5.93 4.11 -6.02
C TYR A 501 -4.74 3.15 -5.90
N GLY A 502 -4.97 1.85 -5.98
CA GLY A 502 -4.00 0.78 -6.23
C GLY A 502 -3.96 -0.33 -5.18
N ILE A 503 -5.07 -0.55 -4.45
CA ILE A 503 -5.30 -1.72 -3.59
C ILE A 503 -6.19 -2.74 -4.34
N ASP A 504 -6.04 -4.07 -4.15
CA ASP A 504 -6.81 -5.11 -4.88
C ASP A 504 -8.27 -5.25 -4.44
N MET A 505 -9.02 -4.17 -4.47
CA MET A 505 -10.43 -4.17 -4.09
C MET A 505 -11.24 -3.67 -5.28
N ALA A 506 -11.18 -4.34 -6.43
CA ALA A 506 -11.78 -3.78 -7.66
C ALA A 506 -13.24 -4.19 -7.90
N LYS A 507 -13.73 -5.27 -7.29
CA LYS A 507 -15.03 -5.88 -7.63
C LYS A 507 -15.95 -5.94 -6.42
N LEU A 508 -17.12 -5.32 -6.53
CA LEU A 508 -18.14 -5.30 -5.46
C LEU A 508 -18.60 -6.70 -5.04
N THR A 509 -18.71 -7.63 -5.99
CA THR A 509 -19.13 -9.01 -5.72
C THR A 509 -18.20 -9.75 -4.77
N GLU A 510 -16.95 -9.31 -4.66
CA GLU A 510 -15.97 -9.92 -3.76
C GLU A 510 -16.13 -9.43 -2.33
N PHE A 511 -16.88 -8.37 -2.04
CA PHE A 511 -17.00 -7.84 -0.67
C PHE A 511 -18.15 -8.51 0.07
N ILE A 512 -17.85 -9.06 1.25
CA ILE A 512 -18.87 -9.72 2.07
C ILE A 512 -19.94 -8.73 2.58
N ALA A 513 -19.56 -7.48 2.85
CA ALA A 513 -20.52 -6.44 3.24
C ALA A 513 -21.49 -6.08 2.10
N PHE A 514 -21.00 -6.07 0.85
CA PHE A 514 -21.85 -5.89 -0.32
C PHE A 514 -22.80 -7.08 -0.51
N GLN A 515 -22.32 -8.32 -0.36
CA GLN A 515 -23.19 -9.50 -0.42
C GLN A 515 -24.26 -9.47 0.69
N ALA A 516 -23.88 -9.05 1.90
CA ALA A 516 -24.80 -8.91 3.02
C ALA A 516 -25.90 -7.89 2.74
N VAL A 517 -25.56 -6.69 2.25
CA VAL A 517 -26.57 -5.66 1.97
C VAL A 517 -27.52 -6.07 0.84
N ILE A 518 -27.01 -6.76 -0.19
CA ILE A 518 -27.85 -7.29 -1.28
C ILE A 518 -28.80 -8.37 -0.76
N ASN A 519 -28.35 -9.26 0.14
CA ASN A 519 -29.22 -10.26 0.75
C ASN A 519 -30.30 -9.60 1.62
N LEU A 520 -29.94 -8.60 2.43
CA LEU A 520 -30.90 -7.85 3.25
C LEU A 520 -31.98 -7.18 2.39
N LEU A 521 -31.61 -6.49 1.31
CA LEU A 521 -32.57 -5.86 0.39
C LEU A 521 -33.55 -6.88 -0.22
N ARG A 522 -33.08 -8.10 -0.51
CA ARG A 522 -33.93 -9.18 -1.03
C ARG A 522 -34.86 -9.72 0.05
N GLU A 523 -34.34 -9.97 1.24
CA GLU A 523 -35.10 -10.50 2.39
C GLU A 523 -36.17 -9.52 2.87
N THR A 524 -35.92 -8.20 2.83
CA THR A 524 -36.89 -7.17 3.23
C THR A 524 -37.80 -6.71 2.10
N GLY A 525 -37.74 -7.34 0.91
CA GLY A 525 -38.59 -6.99 -0.24
C GLY A 525 -38.25 -5.66 -0.94
N ASN A 526 -37.11 -5.04 -0.63
CA ASN A 526 -36.70 -3.73 -1.17
C ASN A 526 -35.80 -3.87 -2.42
N SER A 527 -36.08 -4.87 -3.27
CA SER A 527 -35.27 -5.14 -4.47
C SER A 527 -35.42 -4.05 -5.55
N SER A 528 -36.49 -3.25 -5.51
CA SER A 528 -36.69 -2.11 -6.44
C SER A 528 -35.59 -1.06 -6.31
N LEU A 529 -35.08 -0.84 -5.09
CA LEU A 529 -33.99 0.11 -4.83
C LEU A 529 -32.73 -0.22 -5.65
N ILE A 530 -32.42 -1.50 -5.83
CA ILE A 530 -31.26 -1.96 -6.63
C ILE A 530 -31.41 -1.47 -8.09
N ASN A 531 -32.61 -1.58 -8.66
CA ASN A 531 -32.90 -1.15 -10.03
C ASN A 531 -32.88 0.38 -10.17
N ASP A 532 -33.39 1.10 -9.16
CA ASP A 532 -33.35 2.57 -9.14
C ASP A 532 -31.92 3.10 -9.08
N ILE A 533 -31.08 2.53 -8.21
CA ILE A 533 -29.65 2.87 -8.12
C ILE A 533 -28.94 2.53 -9.42
N TYR A 534 -29.26 1.39 -10.04
CA TYR A 534 -28.68 1.03 -11.34
C TYR A 534 -29.00 2.08 -12.41
N ARG A 535 -30.26 2.54 -12.51
CA ARG A 535 -30.64 3.62 -13.44
C ARG A 535 -29.86 4.91 -13.15
N LYS A 536 -29.77 5.33 -11.90
CA LYS A 536 -28.99 6.52 -11.48
C LYS A 536 -27.50 6.38 -11.84
N CYS A 537 -26.91 5.20 -11.67
CA CYS A 537 -25.52 4.92 -12.06
C CYS A 537 -25.33 5.01 -13.57
N LYS A 538 -26.26 4.47 -14.37
CA LYS A 538 -26.21 4.56 -15.85
C LYS A 538 -26.27 6.00 -16.33
N GLU A 539 -27.10 6.84 -15.72
CA GLU A 539 -27.16 8.27 -16.02
C GLU A 539 -25.82 8.99 -15.75
N GLN A 540 -25.00 8.50 -14.81
CA GLN A 540 -23.70 9.10 -14.54
C GLN A 540 -22.68 8.88 -15.68
N GLN A 541 -22.86 7.86 -16.54
CA GLN A 541 -21.90 7.52 -17.60
C GLN A 541 -21.74 8.64 -18.64
N TYR A 542 -22.73 9.54 -18.75
CA TYR A 542 -22.75 10.63 -19.73
C TYR A 542 -22.36 11.98 -19.14
N LYS A 543 -22.06 12.05 -17.84
CA LYS A 543 -21.70 13.29 -17.16
C LYS A 543 -20.20 13.55 -17.20
N ASN A 544 -19.82 14.80 -17.03
CA ASN A 544 -18.41 15.13 -16.79
C ASN A 544 -17.95 14.48 -15.48
N ARG A 545 -16.71 14.00 -15.41
CA ARG A 545 -16.13 13.34 -14.23
C ARG A 545 -16.39 14.13 -12.94
N ASN A 546 -16.26 15.46 -12.99
CA ASN A 546 -16.44 16.35 -11.83
C ASN A 546 -17.89 16.46 -11.33
N GLU A 547 -18.88 15.99 -12.09
CA GLU A 547 -20.31 16.03 -11.77
C GLU A 547 -20.86 14.66 -11.36
N ILE A 548 -20.03 13.61 -11.39
CA ILE A 548 -20.44 12.24 -11.08
C ILE A 548 -20.65 12.09 -9.58
N VAL A 549 -21.83 11.59 -9.22
CA VAL A 549 -22.23 11.28 -7.85
C VAL A 549 -22.19 9.77 -7.61
N ASN A 550 -21.70 9.35 -6.45
CA ASN A 550 -21.73 7.94 -6.02
C ASN A 550 -23.11 7.57 -5.45
N TYR A 551 -23.97 6.98 -6.28
CA TYR A 551 -25.29 6.48 -5.87
C TYR A 551 -25.27 5.10 -5.22
N VAL A 552 -24.15 4.37 -5.28
CA VAL A 552 -24.01 3.04 -4.68
C VAL A 552 -24.10 3.12 -3.14
N LYS A 553 -23.90 4.30 -2.56
CA LYS A 553 -24.11 4.57 -1.13
C LYS A 553 -25.53 4.25 -0.66
N GLU A 554 -26.52 4.55 -1.51
CA GLU A 554 -27.93 4.37 -1.19
C GLU A 554 -28.32 2.91 -0.91
N LEU A 555 -27.49 1.93 -1.31
CA LEU A 555 -27.70 0.52 -0.96
C LEU A 555 -27.70 0.27 0.54
N TYR A 556 -26.90 1.05 1.29
CA TYR A 556 -26.67 0.83 2.72
C TYR A 556 -27.58 1.67 3.60
N ASP A 557 -28.15 2.76 3.10
CA ASP A 557 -29.02 3.68 3.86
C ASP A 557 -30.19 3.00 4.62
N PRO A 558 -30.84 1.93 4.10
CA PRO A 558 -31.93 1.28 4.83
C PRO A 558 -31.51 0.47 6.06
N PHE A 559 -30.20 0.28 6.30
CA PHE A 559 -29.69 -0.63 7.32
C PHE A 559 -28.64 0.02 8.21
N THR A 560 -28.66 -0.35 9.48
CA THR A 560 -27.59 -0.03 10.43
C THR A 560 -26.38 -0.92 10.19
N ASP A 561 -25.19 -0.45 10.61
CA ASP A 561 -23.95 -1.23 10.56
C ASP A 561 -24.08 -2.56 11.33
N ASP A 562 -24.82 -2.58 12.45
CA ASP A 562 -25.11 -3.78 13.25
C ASP A 562 -25.93 -4.81 12.44
N GLN A 563 -26.96 -4.37 11.69
CA GLN A 563 -27.76 -5.27 10.83
C GLN A 563 -26.93 -5.88 9.69
N VAL A 564 -26.06 -5.09 9.06
CA VAL A 564 -25.12 -5.60 8.05
C VAL A 564 -24.15 -6.60 8.67
N SER A 565 -23.63 -6.31 9.87
CA SER A 565 -22.71 -7.20 10.61
C SER A 565 -23.37 -8.54 10.98
N GLU A 566 -24.63 -8.52 11.40
CA GLU A 566 -25.41 -9.73 11.68
C GLU A 566 -25.60 -10.57 10.41
N GLN A 567 -25.93 -9.94 9.28
CA GLN A 567 -26.06 -10.67 8.02
C GLN A 567 -24.71 -11.24 7.54
N ILE A 568 -23.60 -10.53 7.75
CA ILE A 568 -22.25 -11.07 7.50
C ILE A 568 -22.00 -12.30 8.36
N ALA A 569 -22.37 -12.27 9.65
CA ALA A 569 -22.22 -13.43 10.53
C ALA A 569 -23.01 -14.65 10.01
N ARG A 570 -24.25 -14.44 9.51
CA ARG A 570 -25.05 -15.49 8.87
C ARG A 570 -24.42 -16.04 7.58
N ILE A 571 -23.71 -15.21 6.82
CA ILE A 571 -22.97 -15.67 5.61
C ILE A 571 -21.75 -16.52 6.00
N LEU A 572 -21.10 -16.22 7.13
CA LEU A 572 -19.90 -16.90 7.61
C LEU A 572 -20.18 -18.21 8.36
N GLN A 573 -21.32 -18.33 9.04
CA GLN A 573 -21.67 -19.46 9.92
C GLN A 573 -21.84 -20.84 9.24
N PRO A 574 -22.30 -21.00 7.98
CA PRO A 574 -22.58 -22.32 7.43
C PRO A 574 -21.33 -23.22 7.42
N GLY A 575 -21.43 -24.39 8.06
CA GLY A 575 -20.35 -25.38 8.16
C GLY A 575 -19.68 -25.47 9.54
N ILE A 576 -20.14 -24.71 10.53
CA ILE A 576 -19.69 -24.78 11.93
C ILE A 576 -20.87 -24.88 12.92
N LYS A 577 -20.61 -25.38 14.12
CA LYS A 577 -21.64 -25.56 15.18
C LYS A 577 -21.79 -24.34 16.08
N SER A 578 -20.68 -23.67 16.37
CA SER A 578 -20.65 -22.48 17.22
C SER A 578 -21.42 -21.34 16.59
N LYS A 579 -22.09 -20.51 17.41
CA LYS A 579 -22.68 -19.26 16.93
C LYS A 579 -21.57 -18.30 16.47
N VAL A 580 -21.85 -17.46 15.48
CA VAL A 580 -20.90 -16.44 15.02
C VAL A 580 -21.50 -15.06 15.25
N LYS A 581 -20.70 -14.14 15.78
CA LYS A 581 -20.94 -12.69 15.75
C LYS A 581 -19.76 -12.01 15.07
N VAL A 582 -20.02 -10.88 14.45
CA VAL A 582 -18.98 -10.04 13.86
C VAL A 582 -19.10 -8.62 14.41
N VAL A 583 -18.01 -8.08 14.92
CA VAL A 583 -17.87 -6.72 15.41
C VAL A 583 -16.93 -5.98 14.48
N TYR A 584 -17.37 -4.84 13.95
CA TYR A 584 -16.51 -3.97 13.14
C TYR A 584 -16.15 -2.71 13.89
N GLN A 585 -14.99 -2.15 13.57
CA GLN A 585 -14.64 -0.80 13.98
C GLN A 585 -15.56 0.22 13.30
N THR A 586 -15.85 1.34 13.96
CA THR A 586 -16.61 2.44 13.34
C THR A 586 -15.69 3.37 12.57
N VAL A 587 -16.22 4.05 11.55
CA VAL A 587 -15.47 5.08 10.80
C VAL A 587 -15.05 6.24 11.71
N GLU A 588 -15.90 6.62 12.67
CA GLU A 588 -15.59 7.66 13.65
C GLU A 588 -14.36 7.29 14.51
N ASN A 589 -14.34 6.07 15.05
CA ASN A 589 -13.21 5.59 15.84
C ASN A 589 -11.95 5.41 14.99
N LEU A 590 -12.08 5.02 13.72
CA LEU A 590 -10.96 5.00 12.78
C LEU A 590 -10.33 6.40 12.65
N HIS A 591 -11.13 7.44 12.44
CA HIS A 591 -10.61 8.82 12.35
C HIS A 591 -10.06 9.34 13.66
N LYS A 592 -10.64 8.94 14.80
CA LYS A 592 -10.08 9.22 16.12
C LYS A 592 -8.71 8.58 16.31
N ALA A 593 -8.53 7.35 15.81
CA ALA A 593 -7.26 6.64 15.91
C ALA A 593 -6.21 7.17 14.94
N CYS A 594 -6.59 7.46 13.69
CA CYS A 594 -5.71 7.83 12.58
C CYS A 594 -6.03 9.25 12.05
N PRO A 595 -5.79 10.32 12.82
CA PRO A 595 -6.27 11.66 12.49
C PRO A 595 -5.60 12.30 11.25
N ASN A 596 -4.45 11.77 10.81
CA ASN A 596 -3.71 12.26 9.63
C ASN A 596 -4.00 11.47 8.34
N ASP A 597 -4.75 10.36 8.45
CA ASP A 597 -5.00 9.42 7.37
C ASP A 597 -6.50 9.08 7.31
N THR A 598 -7.31 10.10 7.03
CA THR A 598 -8.78 10.03 7.02
C THR A 598 -9.38 9.61 5.67
N GLY A 599 -8.58 9.02 4.78
CA GLY A 599 -9.07 8.47 3.52
C GLY A 599 -9.85 7.19 3.79
N ASP A 600 -11.17 7.22 3.60
CA ASP A 600 -12.10 6.17 4.05
C ASP A 600 -13.07 5.68 2.95
N TRP A 601 -12.77 5.96 1.68
CA TRP A 601 -13.68 5.76 0.54
C TRP A 601 -14.18 4.32 0.37
N TYR A 602 -13.37 3.31 0.72
CA TYR A 602 -13.79 1.91 0.71
C TYR A 602 -14.79 1.56 1.83
N PHE A 603 -14.93 2.40 2.86
CA PHE A 603 -15.92 2.27 3.94
C PHE A 603 -17.14 3.16 3.72
N THR A 604 -16.93 4.40 3.26
CA THR A 604 -17.98 5.45 3.21
C THR A 604 -18.49 5.76 1.80
N GLY A 605 -17.74 5.37 0.77
CA GLY A 605 -18.00 5.73 -0.61
C GLY A 605 -17.65 7.18 -0.94
N ASN A 606 -16.98 7.90 -0.04
CA ASN A 606 -16.54 9.28 -0.23
C ASN A 606 -15.14 9.31 -0.86
N TYR A 607 -15.08 9.24 -2.18
CA TYR A 607 -13.80 9.24 -2.88
C TYR A 607 -13.10 10.61 -2.82
N PRO A 608 -11.77 10.63 -2.63
CA PRO A 608 -10.98 11.86 -2.61
C PRO A 608 -10.88 12.54 -3.99
N THR A 609 -11.11 11.77 -5.06
CA THR A 609 -11.06 12.27 -6.44
C THR A 609 -12.37 12.01 -7.19
N PRO A 610 -12.76 12.89 -8.12
CA PRO A 610 -13.93 12.68 -8.98
C PRO A 610 -13.94 11.34 -9.73
N GLY A 611 -12.77 10.86 -10.20
CA GLY A 611 -12.67 9.58 -10.88
C GLY A 611 -13.02 8.37 -10.01
N GLY A 612 -12.86 8.47 -8.69
CA GLY A 612 -13.32 7.41 -7.78
C GLY A 612 -14.83 7.20 -7.83
N ASN A 613 -15.61 8.28 -7.95
CA ASN A 613 -17.06 8.19 -8.13
C ASN A 613 -17.43 7.52 -9.46
N LYS A 614 -16.69 7.78 -10.54
CA LYS A 614 -16.86 7.07 -11.83
C LYS A 614 -16.64 5.57 -11.67
N VAL A 615 -15.58 5.18 -10.98
CA VAL A 615 -15.21 3.78 -10.76
C VAL A 615 -16.28 3.02 -9.99
N VAL A 616 -16.77 3.55 -8.86
CA VAL A 616 -17.77 2.83 -8.04
C VAL A 616 -19.10 2.65 -8.76
N ASN A 617 -19.58 3.67 -9.50
CA ASN A 617 -20.78 3.55 -10.33
C ASN A 617 -20.58 2.47 -11.42
N THR A 618 -19.41 2.47 -12.07
CA THR A 618 -19.08 1.50 -13.11
C THR A 618 -18.95 0.08 -12.55
N ALA A 619 -18.39 -0.09 -11.35
CA ALA A 619 -18.31 -1.37 -10.66
C ALA A 619 -19.71 -1.93 -10.34
N PHE A 620 -20.66 -1.07 -9.95
CA PHE A 620 -22.04 -1.48 -9.71
C PHE A 620 -22.78 -1.83 -11.01
N ILE A 621 -22.58 -1.06 -12.08
CA ILE A 621 -23.10 -1.41 -13.42
C ILE A 621 -22.57 -2.77 -13.86
N ASN A 622 -21.26 -3.02 -13.72
CA ASN A 622 -20.66 -4.31 -14.06
C ASN A 622 -21.27 -5.46 -13.26
N TYR A 623 -21.56 -5.25 -11.98
CA TYR A 623 -22.26 -6.24 -11.15
C TYR A 623 -23.65 -6.57 -11.71
N ILE A 624 -24.48 -5.57 -11.97
CA ILE A 624 -25.85 -5.75 -12.47
C ILE A 624 -25.86 -6.39 -13.86
N GLU A 625 -24.95 -5.97 -14.74
CA GLU A 625 -24.83 -6.47 -16.11
C GLU A 625 -24.05 -7.81 -16.20
N GLY A 626 -23.62 -8.38 -15.07
CA GLY A 626 -22.93 -9.68 -15.01
C GLY A 626 -21.52 -9.68 -15.61
N ARG A 627 -20.87 -8.51 -15.71
CA ARG A 627 -19.53 -8.35 -16.29
C ARG A 627 -18.45 -8.58 -15.24
N ASN A 628 -17.57 -9.54 -15.50
CA ASN A 628 -16.46 -9.87 -14.60
C ASN A 628 -15.17 -9.08 -14.91
N VAL A 629 -15.25 -7.75 -15.02
CA VAL A 629 -14.14 -6.86 -15.39
C VAL A 629 -13.90 -5.78 -14.32
N ARG A 630 -12.71 -5.18 -14.31
CA ARG A 630 -12.43 -3.99 -13.49
C ARG A 630 -13.20 -2.79 -14.03
N ALA A 631 -13.46 -1.83 -13.15
CA ALA A 631 -14.22 -0.62 -13.46
C ALA A 631 -13.36 0.55 -13.94
N TYR A 632 -12.04 0.35 -14.02
CA TYR A 632 -11.03 1.27 -14.54
C TYR A 632 -9.96 0.48 -15.30
#